data_AF-A0AAW5VXW5-F1
#
_entry.id   AF-A0AAW5VXW5-F1
#
_cell.length_a   1.000
_cell.length_b   1.000
_cell.length_c   1.000
_cell.angle_alpha   90.00
_cell.angle_beta   90.00
_cell.angle_gamma   90.00
#
_symmetry.space_group_name_H-M   'P 1'
#
loop_
_entity.id
_entity.type
_entity.pdbx_description
1 polymer ?
#
loop_
_entity_poly.entity_id
_entity_poly.type
_entity_poly.pdbx_seq_one_letter_code
_entity_poly.pdbx_strand_id
1 'polypeptide(L)'
;MSTQSETVYSLPGGGALLAPELANQLDLEPEALQRWFEATSYGDQASKVGQGGRQAAWFVNGPFGQAVLRHYRRGGLVARFNESSYLWQGASRTRSWREFQVMSYLHNKGLAVPKVLAGAWWQQGFWYHAALISQRVPNVQPLTLCLDRASPEAVAHEIVRMHQFEVWHADLNAYNILLDANDKVWLIDFDRARQGPVSPAQALGNVQRLRRSLLKVCGPRGDQWWQQMFSAYRHQTQR
;
A
#
# COMPACT_ATOMS: atom_id res chain seq x y z
N MET A 1 -24.77 4.75 2.12
CA MET A 1 -23.34 5.08 1.94
C MET A 1 -23.29 6.31 1.05
N SER A 2 -22.93 7.47 1.59
CA SER A 2 -22.70 8.66 0.76
C SER A 2 -21.37 8.45 0.04
N THR A 3 -21.41 8.03 -1.22
CA THR A 3 -20.28 8.15 -2.13
C THR A 3 -20.03 9.64 -2.30
N GLN A 4 -19.05 10.18 -1.58
CA GLN A 4 -18.43 11.41 -2.02
C GLN A 4 -17.96 11.14 -3.45
N SER A 5 -18.52 11.86 -4.42
CA SER A 5 -18.08 11.78 -5.80
C SER A 5 -16.59 12.08 -5.82
N GLU A 6 -15.78 11.08 -6.15
CA GLU A 6 -14.33 11.22 -6.25
C GLU A 6 -14.02 12.18 -7.40
N THR A 7 -13.39 13.31 -7.09
CA THR A 7 -12.95 14.26 -8.12
C THR A 7 -11.79 13.64 -8.88
N VAL A 8 -12.01 13.35 -10.16
CA VAL A 8 -10.96 12.92 -11.09
C VAL A 8 -10.33 14.16 -11.71
N TYR A 9 -9.02 14.28 -11.57
CA TYR A 9 -8.21 15.32 -12.18
C TYR A 9 -7.68 14.84 -13.53
N SER A 10 -7.79 15.67 -14.56
CA SER A 10 -7.25 15.33 -15.88
C SER A 10 -5.73 15.44 -15.88
N LEU A 11 -5.08 14.47 -16.53
CA LEU A 11 -3.67 14.50 -16.89
C LEU A 11 -3.53 14.31 -18.40
N PRO A 12 -2.46 14.81 -19.04
CA PRO A 12 -2.17 14.47 -20.42
C PRO A 12 -2.13 12.94 -20.63
N GLY A 13 -3.09 12.40 -21.39
CA GLY A 13 -3.21 10.96 -21.66
C GLY A 13 -3.68 10.10 -20.48
N GLY A 14 -4.25 10.70 -19.43
CA GLY A 14 -4.57 9.98 -18.20
C GLY A 14 -5.47 10.73 -17.23
N GLY A 15 -5.46 10.29 -15.99
CA GLY A 15 -6.14 10.97 -14.89
C GLY A 15 -5.51 10.66 -13.54
N ALA A 16 -5.93 11.41 -12.54
CA ALA A 16 -5.47 11.28 -11.18
C ALA A 16 -6.60 11.44 -10.16
N LEU A 17 -6.38 10.82 -9.00
CA LEU A 17 -7.12 11.04 -7.77
C LEU A 17 -6.20 11.74 -6.78
N LEU A 18 -6.74 12.71 -6.05
CA LEU A 18 -6.04 13.42 -4.98
C LEU A 18 -6.79 13.24 -3.66
N ALA A 19 -6.03 13.18 -2.56
CA ALA A 19 -6.62 13.28 -1.23
C ALA A 19 -7.33 14.64 -1.09
N PRO A 20 -8.49 14.71 -0.40
CA PRO A 20 -9.30 15.93 -0.33
C PRO A 20 -8.54 17.16 0.16
N GLU A 21 -7.52 16.99 1.00
CA GLU A 21 -6.76 18.12 1.54
C GLU A 21 -5.78 18.70 0.52
N LEU A 22 -5.32 17.90 -0.45
CA LEU A 22 -4.48 18.38 -1.55
C LEU A 22 -5.34 19.01 -2.64
N ALA A 23 -6.52 18.44 -2.90
CA ALA A 23 -7.51 18.95 -3.85
C ALA A 23 -7.89 20.42 -3.61
N ASN A 24 -8.02 20.82 -2.35
CA ASN A 24 -8.50 22.15 -1.94
C ASN A 24 -7.38 23.21 -1.83
N GLN A 25 -6.12 22.81 -1.97
CA GLN A 25 -4.97 23.69 -1.73
C GLN A 25 -4.30 24.18 -3.01
N LEU A 26 -4.74 23.68 -4.17
CA LEU A 26 -3.91 23.63 -5.35
C LEU A 26 -4.76 23.82 -6.62
N ASP A 27 -4.80 25.05 -7.13
CA ASP A 27 -5.14 25.33 -8.53
C ASP A 27 -3.98 24.84 -9.40
N LEU A 28 -3.92 23.53 -9.63
CA LEU A 28 -2.86 22.90 -10.41
C LEU A 28 -3.30 22.66 -11.84
N GLU A 29 -2.57 23.28 -12.76
CA GLU A 29 -2.59 22.89 -14.16
C GLU A 29 -2.22 21.40 -14.33
N PRO A 30 -2.84 20.69 -15.29
CA PRO A 30 -2.61 19.26 -15.53
C PRO A 30 -1.13 18.86 -15.64
N GLU A 31 -0.30 19.70 -16.28
CA GLU A 31 1.13 19.46 -16.45
C GLU A 31 1.90 19.57 -15.12
N ALA A 32 1.49 20.49 -14.25
CA ALA A 32 2.10 20.64 -12.93
C ALA A 32 1.76 19.43 -12.04
N LEU A 33 0.53 18.93 -12.13
CA LEU A 33 0.12 17.72 -11.42
C LEU A 33 0.82 16.47 -11.97
N GLN A 34 1.03 16.36 -13.29
CA GLN A 34 1.77 15.23 -13.88
C GLN A 34 3.18 15.10 -13.29
N ARG A 35 3.88 16.24 -13.12
CA ARG A 35 5.24 16.26 -12.56
C ARG A 35 5.34 15.64 -11.17
N TRP A 36 4.25 15.62 -10.40
CA TRP A 36 4.25 14.97 -9.08
C TRP A 36 4.58 13.49 -9.15
N PHE A 37 4.24 12.84 -10.26
CA PHE A 37 4.47 11.42 -10.47
C PHE A 37 5.76 11.14 -11.23
N GLU A 38 6.62 12.12 -11.43
CA GLU A 38 7.91 11.97 -12.12
C GLU A 38 9.03 12.14 -11.11
N ALA A 39 9.72 11.06 -10.73
CA ALA A 39 10.78 11.15 -9.72
C ALA A 39 11.89 12.16 -10.09
N THR A 40 12.16 12.34 -11.39
CA THR A 40 13.13 13.30 -11.92
C THR A 40 12.73 14.76 -11.71
N SER A 41 11.44 15.06 -11.52
CA SER A 41 10.96 16.44 -11.33
C SER A 41 11.37 17.02 -9.97
N TYR A 42 11.74 16.16 -9.01
CA TYR A 42 12.14 16.53 -7.65
C TYR A 42 13.65 16.80 -7.52
N GLY A 43 14.47 16.49 -8.53
CA GLY A 43 15.93 16.66 -8.46
C GLY A 43 16.54 15.98 -7.24
N ASP A 44 17.34 16.71 -6.46
CA ASP A 44 18.01 16.22 -5.24
C ASP A 44 17.03 15.85 -4.11
N GLN A 45 15.76 16.23 -4.22
CA GLN A 45 14.71 15.85 -3.27
C GLN A 45 14.13 14.45 -3.55
N ALA A 46 14.63 13.74 -4.56
CA ALA A 46 14.29 12.35 -4.84
C ALA A 46 15.45 11.40 -4.53
N SER A 47 15.16 10.30 -3.84
CA SER A 47 16.10 9.20 -3.62
C SER A 47 15.41 7.85 -3.76
N LYS A 48 16.11 6.84 -4.29
CA LYS A 48 15.53 5.50 -4.44
C LYS A 48 15.35 4.86 -3.06
N VAL A 49 14.25 4.13 -2.88
CA VAL A 49 14.05 3.29 -1.69
C VAL A 49 14.95 2.05 -1.81
N GLY A 50 15.90 1.88 -0.88
CA GLY A 50 16.85 0.76 -0.85
C GLY A 50 16.32 -0.54 -0.21
N GLN A 51 16.81 -1.68 -0.73
CA GLN A 51 16.54 -3.12 -0.42
C GLN A 51 15.06 -3.59 -0.32
N GLY A 52 14.75 -4.72 -0.98
CA GLY A 52 13.45 -5.40 -0.89
C GLY A 52 12.67 -5.60 -2.20
N GLY A 53 13.31 -5.58 -3.38
CA GLY A 53 12.62 -5.83 -4.66
C GLY A 53 11.72 -4.68 -5.14
N ARG A 54 11.56 -3.60 -4.37
CA ARG A 54 10.82 -2.38 -4.70
C ARG A 54 11.64 -1.43 -5.59
N GLN A 55 12.26 -1.94 -6.66
CA GLN A 55 13.11 -1.15 -7.57
C GLN A 55 12.40 0.01 -8.30
N ALA A 56 11.09 0.19 -8.08
CA ALA A 56 10.25 1.24 -8.66
C ALA A 56 9.70 2.26 -7.64
N ALA A 57 10.24 2.30 -6.40
CA ALA A 57 9.82 3.27 -5.37
C ALA A 57 10.90 4.32 -5.08
N TRP A 58 10.46 5.56 -4.84
CA TRP A 58 11.26 6.74 -4.58
C TRP A 58 10.76 7.46 -3.33
N PHE A 59 11.66 7.85 -2.44
CA PHE A 59 11.36 8.90 -1.48
C PHE A 59 11.42 10.24 -2.23
N VAL A 60 10.37 11.05 -2.08
CA VAL A 60 10.27 12.38 -2.69
C VAL A 60 9.84 13.40 -1.64
N ASN A 61 10.23 14.66 -1.81
CA ASN A 61 9.77 15.77 -1.00
C ASN A 61 9.18 16.86 -1.91
N GLY A 62 7.86 17.05 -1.83
CA GLY A 62 7.11 17.92 -2.74
C GLY A 62 6.14 18.85 -2.02
N PRO A 63 5.18 19.45 -2.75
CA PRO A 63 4.14 20.31 -2.17
C PRO A 63 3.29 19.63 -1.09
N PHE A 64 3.21 18.29 -1.14
CA PHE A 64 2.52 17.43 -0.18
C PHE A 64 3.44 16.94 0.97
N GLY A 65 4.66 17.46 1.07
CA GLY A 65 5.68 17.06 2.04
C GLY A 65 6.44 15.78 1.64
N GLN A 66 6.99 15.07 2.64
CA GLN A 66 7.73 13.83 2.42
C GLN A 66 6.81 12.66 2.08
N ALA A 67 7.06 12.03 0.94
CA ALA A 67 6.26 10.92 0.44
C ALA A 67 7.09 9.79 -0.14
N VAL A 68 6.41 8.69 -0.42
CA VAL A 68 6.88 7.58 -1.23
C VAL A 68 6.09 7.57 -2.53
N LEU A 69 6.79 7.79 -3.64
CA LEU A 69 6.28 7.65 -5.00
C LEU A 69 6.61 6.26 -5.51
N ARG A 70 5.60 5.50 -5.94
CA ARG A 70 5.77 4.19 -6.57
C ARG A 70 5.13 4.16 -7.95
N HIS A 71 5.87 3.64 -8.92
CA HIS A 71 5.33 3.35 -10.25
C HIS A 71 4.95 1.88 -10.37
N TYR A 72 3.72 1.62 -10.82
CA TYR A 72 3.31 0.30 -11.30
C TYR A 72 3.75 0.19 -12.76
N ARG A 73 4.78 -0.62 -12.99
CA ARG A 73 5.30 -0.89 -14.34
C ARG A 73 4.99 -2.33 -14.73
N ARG A 74 4.90 -2.55 -16.04
CA ARG A 74 5.00 -3.88 -16.64
C ARG A 74 6.49 -4.32 -16.61
N GLY A 75 6.87 -5.30 -15.76
CA GLY A 75 8.21 -5.97 -15.79
C GLY A 75 8.81 -6.25 -14.40
N GLY A 76 9.59 -7.31 -14.09
CA GLY A 76 10.48 -8.17 -14.93
C GLY A 76 10.05 -9.63 -15.16
N LEU A 77 10.97 -10.62 -15.04
CA LEU A 77 10.78 -12.04 -15.46
C LEU A 77 9.49 -12.73 -14.95
N VAL A 78 8.89 -12.22 -13.87
CA VAL A 78 7.63 -12.72 -13.27
C VAL A 78 6.38 -12.04 -13.85
N ALA A 79 6.51 -10.92 -14.56
CA ALA A 79 5.42 -10.21 -15.24
C ALA A 79 4.89 -10.92 -16.50
N ARG A 80 5.58 -11.98 -16.96
CA ARG A 80 5.13 -12.82 -18.08
C ARG A 80 3.83 -13.60 -17.80
N PHE A 81 3.35 -13.64 -16.57
CA PHE A 81 2.20 -14.47 -16.18
C PHE A 81 0.89 -13.69 -15.93
N ASN A 82 0.86 -12.36 -16.09
CA ASN A 82 -0.38 -11.61 -15.82
C ASN A 82 -0.51 -10.35 -16.67
N GLU A 83 -0.59 -10.54 -17.98
CA GLU A 83 -0.84 -9.45 -18.92
C GLU A 83 -2.19 -8.77 -18.65
N SER A 84 -3.21 -9.54 -18.26
CA SER A 84 -4.56 -9.01 -18.00
C SER A 84 -4.63 -7.94 -16.91
N SER A 85 -3.70 -7.93 -15.95
CA SER A 85 -3.65 -6.92 -14.88
C SER A 85 -3.36 -5.50 -15.35
N TYR A 86 -2.80 -5.35 -16.55
CA TYR A 86 -2.45 -4.05 -17.13
C TYR A 86 -3.27 -3.71 -18.37
N LEU A 87 -4.26 -4.55 -18.72
CA LEU A 87 -5.23 -4.22 -19.76
C LEU A 87 -6.11 -3.06 -19.29
N TRP A 88 -6.22 -2.03 -20.12
CA TRP A 88 -7.11 -0.92 -19.88
C TRP A 88 -8.57 -1.40 -19.94
N GLN A 89 -9.28 -1.21 -18.83
CA GLN A 89 -10.69 -1.58 -18.69
C GLN A 89 -11.49 -0.44 -18.02
N GLY A 90 -10.96 0.79 -18.09
CA GLY A 90 -11.47 1.96 -17.40
C GLY A 90 -10.66 2.35 -16.15
N ALA A 91 -10.75 3.62 -15.79
CA ALA A 91 -9.95 4.25 -14.73
C ALA A 91 -10.11 3.55 -13.37
N SER A 92 -11.35 3.24 -12.96
CA SER A 92 -11.66 2.57 -11.69
C SER A 92 -11.11 1.15 -11.56
N ARG A 93 -10.68 0.54 -12.68
CA ARG A 93 -10.04 -0.78 -12.68
C ARG A 93 -8.52 -0.74 -12.60
N THR A 94 -7.91 0.46 -12.70
CA THR A 94 -6.47 0.61 -12.57
C THR A 94 -6.00 0.32 -11.14
N ARG A 95 -4.77 -0.17 -10.98
CA ARG A 95 -4.19 -0.49 -9.67
C ARG A 95 -4.10 0.73 -8.76
N SER A 96 -3.64 1.86 -9.28
CA SER A 96 -3.53 3.10 -8.51
C SER A 96 -4.88 3.56 -7.99
N TRP A 97 -5.94 3.53 -8.80
CA TRP A 97 -7.29 3.86 -8.34
C TRP A 97 -7.73 2.95 -7.20
N ARG A 98 -7.66 1.63 -7.41
CA ARG A 98 -8.16 0.65 -6.43
C ARG A 98 -7.39 0.71 -5.12
N GLU A 99 -6.07 0.86 -5.19
CA GLU A 99 -5.24 0.98 -3.99
C GLU A 99 -5.45 2.33 -3.29
N PHE A 100 -5.60 3.43 -4.03
CA PHE A 100 -5.97 4.73 -3.48
C PHE A 100 -7.27 4.62 -2.69
N GLN A 101 -8.29 3.95 -3.25
CA GLN A 101 -9.57 3.76 -2.58
C GLN A 101 -9.46 2.94 -1.29
N VAL A 102 -8.82 1.76 -1.36
CA VAL A 102 -8.67 0.90 -0.19
C VAL A 102 -7.84 1.58 0.91
N MET A 103 -6.73 2.22 0.55
CA MET A 103 -5.87 2.90 1.53
C MET A 103 -6.57 4.12 2.15
N SER A 104 -7.29 4.92 1.35
CA SER A 104 -8.08 6.05 1.87
C SER A 104 -9.16 5.57 2.83
N TYR A 105 -9.89 4.52 2.46
CA TYR A 105 -10.91 3.91 3.31
C TYR A 105 -10.34 3.42 4.65
N LEU A 106 -9.24 2.66 4.61
CA LEU A 106 -8.59 2.12 5.81
C LEU A 106 -8.03 3.23 6.72
N HIS A 107 -7.38 4.23 6.13
CA HIS A 107 -6.87 5.39 6.87
C HIS A 107 -8.01 6.14 7.56
N ASN A 108 -9.14 6.36 6.86
CA ASN A 108 -10.31 7.05 7.43
C ASN A 108 -11.03 6.22 8.51
N LYS A 109 -10.88 4.89 8.49
CA LYS A 109 -11.29 3.99 9.59
C LYS A 109 -10.29 3.94 10.75
N GLY A 110 -9.21 4.71 10.67
CA GLY A 110 -8.17 4.82 11.69
C GLY A 110 -7.23 3.62 11.73
N LEU A 111 -7.18 2.78 10.69
CA LEU A 111 -6.17 1.71 10.61
C LEU A 111 -4.79 2.36 10.40
N ALA A 112 -3.74 1.78 10.98
CA ALA A 112 -2.39 2.28 10.80
C ALA A 112 -1.85 1.91 9.41
N VAL A 113 -2.26 2.66 8.41
CA VAL A 113 -1.74 2.61 7.03
C VAL A 113 -1.20 3.99 6.66
N PRO A 114 -0.17 4.08 5.80
CA PRO A 114 0.28 5.37 5.28
C PRO A 114 -0.88 6.09 4.61
N LYS A 115 -1.04 7.39 4.87
CA LYS A 115 -2.01 8.21 4.14
C LYS A 115 -1.67 8.19 2.66
N VAL A 116 -2.62 7.78 1.81
CA VAL A 116 -2.45 7.93 0.36
C VAL A 116 -2.75 9.37 -0.02
N LEU A 117 -1.85 9.98 -0.79
CA LEU A 117 -1.90 11.40 -1.15
C LEU A 117 -2.44 11.57 -2.57
N ALA A 118 -1.97 10.74 -3.50
CA ALA A 118 -2.39 10.79 -4.89
C ALA A 118 -2.24 9.45 -5.58
N GLY A 119 -3.09 9.18 -6.57
CA GLY A 119 -2.97 8.04 -7.48
C GLY A 119 -3.20 8.48 -8.91
N ALA A 120 -2.38 8.04 -9.86
CA ALA A 120 -2.52 8.41 -11.26
C ALA A 120 -2.45 7.19 -12.18
N TRP A 121 -3.04 7.33 -13.37
CA TRP A 121 -2.96 6.37 -14.44
C TRP A 121 -2.85 7.09 -15.78
N TRP A 122 -2.22 6.43 -16.75
CA TRP A 122 -2.10 6.91 -18.12
C TRP A 122 -2.39 5.75 -19.06
N GLN A 123 -3.24 6.00 -20.05
CA GLN A 123 -3.64 5.00 -21.02
C GLN A 123 -2.66 5.01 -22.20
N GLN A 124 -2.23 3.83 -22.63
CA GLN A 124 -1.39 3.62 -23.80
C GLN A 124 -1.96 2.47 -24.64
N GLY A 125 -2.86 2.81 -25.58
CA GLY A 125 -3.59 1.82 -26.37
C GLY A 125 -4.44 0.90 -25.49
N PHE A 126 -4.16 -0.41 -25.56
CA PHE A 126 -4.81 -1.43 -24.73
C PHE A 126 -4.23 -1.58 -23.33
N TRP A 127 -3.13 -0.88 -23.03
CA TRP A 127 -2.41 -0.99 -21.77
C TRP A 127 -2.53 0.31 -20.96
N TYR A 128 -2.13 0.24 -19.69
CA TYR A 128 -1.92 1.43 -18.87
C TYR A 128 -0.67 1.30 -18.02
N HIS A 129 -0.12 2.45 -17.60
CA HIS A 129 0.78 2.54 -16.47
C HIS A 129 0.14 3.39 -15.37
N ALA A 130 0.64 3.24 -14.15
CA ALA A 130 0.06 3.90 -13.00
C ALA A 130 1.14 4.30 -12.00
N ALA A 131 0.79 5.24 -11.12
CA ALA A 131 1.63 5.64 -10.00
C ALA A 131 0.79 5.89 -8.75
N LEU A 132 1.40 5.73 -7.59
CA LEU A 132 0.80 6.05 -6.29
C LEU A 132 1.80 6.86 -5.47
N ILE A 133 1.30 7.90 -4.79
CA ILE A 133 2.03 8.70 -3.82
C ILE A 133 1.36 8.49 -2.47
N SER A 134 2.13 8.01 -1.50
CA SER A 134 1.68 7.90 -0.10
C SER A 134 2.63 8.64 0.83
N GLN A 135 2.11 9.16 1.93
CA GLN A 135 2.91 9.84 2.93
C GLN A 135 4.00 8.91 3.47
N ARG A 136 5.21 9.44 3.61
CA ARG A 136 6.31 8.68 4.19
C ARG A 136 6.09 8.51 5.69
N VAL A 137 6.13 7.27 6.17
CA VAL A 137 6.22 7.00 7.61
C VAL A 137 7.71 7.10 7.99
N PRO A 138 8.10 7.99 8.92
CA PRO A 138 9.50 8.17 9.31
C PRO A 138 9.98 7.03 10.22
N ASN A 139 11.28 6.75 10.19
CA ASN A 139 11.97 5.85 11.13
C ASN A 139 11.32 4.47 11.29
N VAL A 140 10.82 3.91 10.18
CA VAL A 140 10.20 2.59 10.13
C VAL A 140 11.18 1.51 9.70
N GLN A 141 11.00 0.32 10.28
CA GLN A 141 11.73 -0.88 9.90
C GLN A 141 10.75 -2.03 9.63
N PRO A 142 11.03 -2.90 8.65
CA PRO A 142 10.25 -4.12 8.43
C PRO A 142 10.21 -5.02 9.67
N LEU A 143 9.09 -5.72 9.88
CA LEU A 143 8.93 -6.69 10.97
C LEU A 143 10.06 -7.71 11.02
N THR A 144 10.61 -8.10 9.87
CA THR A 144 11.75 -9.03 9.77
C THR A 144 13.00 -8.57 10.53
N LEU A 145 13.20 -7.25 10.70
CA LEU A 145 14.32 -6.67 11.44
C LEU A 145 13.97 -6.34 12.89
N CYS A 146 12.70 -6.51 13.28
CA CYS A 146 12.18 -6.02 14.56
C CYS A 146 11.51 -7.10 15.39
N LEU A 147 11.65 -8.38 15.05
CA LEU A 147 10.99 -9.49 15.76
C LEU A 147 11.25 -9.49 17.28
N ASP A 148 12.40 -9.00 17.76
CA ASP A 148 12.71 -8.93 19.21
C ASP A 148 11.88 -7.89 19.96
N ARG A 149 11.55 -6.76 19.31
CA ARG A 149 10.78 -5.66 19.92
C ARG A 149 9.30 -5.66 19.54
N ALA A 150 8.96 -6.26 18.40
CA ALA A 150 7.62 -6.24 17.87
C ALA A 150 6.67 -7.08 18.73
N SER A 151 5.63 -6.45 19.28
CA SER A 151 4.54 -7.16 19.96
C SER A 151 3.73 -8.01 18.98
N PRO A 152 3.65 -9.34 19.19
CA PRO A 152 2.75 -10.21 18.43
C PRO A 152 1.29 -9.77 18.49
N GLU A 153 0.84 -9.30 19.65
CA GLU A 153 -0.54 -8.85 19.89
C GLU A 153 -0.87 -7.57 19.11
N ALA A 154 0.06 -6.60 19.06
CA ALA A 154 -0.12 -5.36 18.31
C ALA A 154 -0.21 -5.62 16.80
N VAL A 155 0.62 -6.53 16.28
CA VAL A 155 0.55 -6.94 14.87
C VAL A 155 -0.75 -7.70 14.58
N ALA A 156 -1.14 -8.63 15.47
CA ALA A 156 -2.42 -9.32 15.36
C ALA A 156 -3.58 -8.32 15.32
N HIS A 157 -3.54 -7.29 16.17
CA HIS A 157 -4.57 -6.28 16.29
C HIS A 157 -4.81 -5.52 14.98
N GLU A 158 -3.76 -5.00 14.35
CA GLU A 158 -3.91 -4.29 13.06
C GLU A 158 -4.41 -5.23 11.94
N ILE A 159 -3.98 -6.51 11.92
CA ILE A 159 -4.49 -7.49 10.94
C ILE A 159 -5.97 -7.81 11.19
N VAL A 160 -6.39 -7.97 12.45
CA VAL A 160 -7.80 -8.20 12.80
C VAL A 160 -8.65 -7.00 12.38
N ARG A 161 -8.22 -5.78 12.72
CA ARG A 161 -8.92 -4.55 12.32
C ARG A 161 -9.06 -4.44 10.80
N MET A 162 -8.01 -4.75 10.05
CA MET A 162 -8.07 -4.79 8.59
C MET A 162 -9.15 -5.75 8.08
N HIS A 163 -9.24 -6.97 8.64
CA HIS A 163 -10.27 -7.93 8.26
C HIS A 163 -11.67 -7.51 8.73
N GLN A 164 -11.81 -6.89 9.91
CA GLN A 164 -13.07 -6.34 10.42
C GLN A 164 -13.58 -5.16 9.57
N PHE A 165 -12.66 -4.39 8.99
CA PHE A 165 -12.99 -3.38 7.97
C PHE A 165 -13.23 -3.97 6.58
N GLU A 166 -13.41 -5.29 6.50
CA GLU A 166 -13.73 -5.99 5.26
C GLU A 166 -12.67 -5.74 4.17
N VAL A 167 -11.39 -5.73 4.55
CA VAL A 167 -10.29 -5.63 3.59
C VAL A 167 -9.41 -6.87 3.63
N TRP A 168 -9.27 -7.50 2.47
CA TRP A 168 -8.33 -8.59 2.25
C TRP A 168 -7.06 -8.07 1.55
N HIS A 169 -5.89 -8.35 2.13
CA HIS A 169 -4.60 -7.93 1.60
C HIS A 169 -3.90 -9.05 0.81
N ALA A 170 -3.73 -8.84 -0.50
CA ALA A 170 -3.23 -9.89 -1.41
C ALA A 170 -1.81 -10.39 -1.15
N ASP A 171 -0.99 -9.60 -0.47
CA ASP A 171 0.41 -9.90 -0.20
C ASP A 171 0.86 -9.53 1.22
N LEU A 172 0.05 -9.90 2.22
CA LEU A 172 0.40 -9.73 3.62
C LEU A 172 1.64 -10.58 3.97
N ASN A 173 2.81 -9.94 4.00
CA ASN A 173 4.11 -10.54 4.26
C ASN A 173 4.90 -9.67 5.25
N ALA A 174 5.98 -10.21 5.83
CA ALA A 174 6.74 -9.54 6.89
C ALA A 174 7.48 -8.25 6.44
N TYR A 175 7.64 -7.99 5.14
CA TYR A 175 8.18 -6.72 4.62
C TYR A 175 7.10 -5.65 4.41
N ASN A 176 5.83 -6.06 4.43
CA ASN A 176 4.66 -5.18 4.31
C ASN A 176 4.05 -4.84 5.69
N ILE A 177 4.71 -5.28 6.76
CA ILE A 177 4.42 -4.87 8.14
C ILE A 177 5.64 -4.11 8.63
N LEU A 178 5.44 -2.84 8.98
CA LEU A 178 6.49 -1.96 9.46
C LEU A 178 6.25 -1.59 10.92
N LEU A 179 7.33 -1.34 11.66
CA LEU A 179 7.31 -0.78 13.00
C LEU A 179 8.06 0.55 13.00
N ASP A 180 7.43 1.60 13.52
CA ASP A 180 8.10 2.89 13.74
C ASP A 180 8.91 2.90 15.05
N ALA A 181 9.48 4.05 15.38
CA ALA A 181 10.31 4.24 16.58
C ALA A 181 9.55 4.07 17.90
N ASN A 182 8.22 4.13 17.88
CA ASN A 182 7.35 3.95 19.05
C ASN A 182 6.68 2.57 19.08
N ASP A 183 7.22 1.60 18.32
CA ASP A 183 6.66 0.25 18.14
C ASP A 183 5.24 0.22 17.55
N LYS A 184 4.75 1.33 16.99
CA LYS A 184 3.45 1.34 16.30
C LYS A 184 3.58 0.54 15.02
N VAL A 185 2.63 -0.37 14.83
CA VAL A 185 2.56 -1.26 13.67
C VAL A 185 1.88 -0.52 12.52
N TRP A 186 2.47 -0.60 11.34
CA TRP A 186 1.92 -0.05 10.11
C TRP A 186 1.79 -1.14 9.05
N LEU A 187 0.65 -1.23 8.38
CA LEU A 187 0.44 -2.09 7.22
C LEU A 187 0.63 -1.28 5.94
N ILE A 188 1.39 -1.82 4.98
CA ILE A 188 1.71 -1.12 3.73
C ILE A 188 1.53 -2.03 2.50
N ASP A 189 1.59 -1.44 1.31
CA ASP A 189 1.51 -2.14 0.01
C ASP A 189 0.19 -2.88 -0.20
N PHE A 190 -0.90 -2.12 -0.31
CA PHE A 190 -2.23 -2.65 -0.57
C PHE A 190 -2.47 -2.93 -2.07
N ASP A 191 -1.39 -3.18 -2.84
CA ASP A 191 -1.51 -3.56 -4.24
C ASP A 191 -2.35 -4.84 -4.35
N ARG A 192 -3.41 -4.76 -5.17
CA ARG A 192 -4.41 -5.82 -5.36
C ARG A 192 -5.19 -6.21 -4.11
N ALA A 193 -5.18 -5.39 -3.06
CA ALA A 193 -6.12 -5.54 -1.95
C ALA A 193 -7.57 -5.46 -2.46
N ARG A 194 -8.47 -6.11 -1.73
CA ARG A 194 -9.90 -6.17 -2.07
C ARG A 194 -10.71 -5.75 -0.87
N GLN A 195 -11.56 -4.77 -1.08
CA GLN A 195 -12.60 -4.40 -0.13
C GLN A 195 -13.86 -5.25 -0.40
N GLY A 196 -14.49 -5.69 0.68
CA GLY A 196 -15.65 -6.59 0.70
C GLY A 196 -15.49 -7.69 1.75
N PRO A 197 -16.56 -8.41 2.10
CA PRO A 197 -16.54 -9.38 3.19
C PRO A 197 -15.35 -10.35 3.08
N VAL A 198 -14.58 -10.44 4.16
CA VAL A 198 -13.42 -11.35 4.25
C VAL A 198 -13.86 -12.64 4.90
N SER A 199 -13.91 -13.72 4.12
CA SER A 199 -14.28 -15.04 4.67
C SER A 199 -13.22 -15.56 5.64
N PRO A 200 -13.58 -16.46 6.59
CA PRO A 200 -12.60 -17.08 7.48
C PRO A 200 -11.43 -17.75 6.74
N ALA A 201 -11.71 -18.36 5.58
CA ALA A 201 -10.68 -18.97 4.74
C ALA A 201 -9.71 -17.93 4.12
N GLN A 202 -10.24 -16.79 3.67
CA GLN A 202 -9.42 -15.69 3.14
C GLN A 202 -8.55 -15.06 4.23
N ALA A 203 -9.13 -14.81 5.41
CA ALA A 203 -8.43 -14.28 6.57
C ALA A 203 -7.30 -15.23 7.01
N LEU A 204 -7.59 -16.52 7.14
CA LEU A 204 -6.59 -17.53 7.45
C LEU A 204 -5.49 -17.57 6.38
N GLY A 205 -5.84 -17.47 5.10
CA GLY A 205 -4.89 -17.41 3.99
C GLY A 205 -3.92 -16.22 4.08
N ASN A 206 -4.38 -15.04 4.52
CA ASN A 206 -3.53 -13.87 4.78
C ASN A 206 -2.51 -14.17 5.88
N VAL A 207 -2.98 -14.68 7.02
CA VAL A 207 -2.12 -14.93 8.17
C VAL A 207 -1.13 -16.08 7.88
N GLN A 208 -1.53 -17.08 7.09
CA GLN A 208 -0.62 -18.13 6.61
C GLN A 208 0.41 -17.62 5.60
N ARG A 209 0.08 -16.65 4.75
CA ARG A 209 1.07 -16.00 3.87
C ARG A 209 2.13 -15.30 4.70
N LEU A 210 1.73 -14.57 5.74
CA LEU A 210 2.64 -13.95 6.68
C LEU A 210 3.56 -14.99 7.32
N ARG A 211 3.02 -16.12 7.81
CA ARG A 211 3.79 -17.25 8.34
C ARG A 211 4.90 -17.71 7.40
N ARG A 212 4.54 -17.98 6.13
CA ARG A 212 5.51 -18.44 5.12
C ARG A 212 6.63 -17.42 4.90
N SER A 213 6.31 -16.12 4.89
CA SER A 213 7.32 -15.08 4.74
C SER A 213 8.24 -14.96 5.95
N LEU A 214 7.70 -15.06 7.17
CA LEU A 214 8.47 -15.04 8.42
C LEU A 214 9.38 -16.26 8.52
N LEU A 215 8.87 -17.45 8.24
CA LEU A 215 9.66 -18.68 8.22
C LEU A 215 10.79 -18.60 7.18
N LYS A 216 10.51 -18.06 5.99
CA LYS A 216 11.50 -17.92 4.92
C LYS A 216 12.64 -16.97 5.29
N VAL A 217 12.35 -15.85 5.96
CA VAL A 217 13.34 -14.80 6.22
C VAL A 217 14.01 -14.95 7.59
N CYS A 218 13.25 -15.38 8.59
CA CYS A 218 13.66 -15.40 10.00
C CYS A 218 13.77 -16.83 10.56
N GLY A 219 13.57 -17.86 9.73
CA GLY A 219 13.71 -19.26 10.12
C GLY A 219 12.73 -19.69 11.22
N PRO A 220 13.10 -20.68 12.05
CA PRO A 220 12.25 -21.22 13.12
C PRO A 220 11.79 -20.15 14.12
N ARG A 221 12.63 -19.15 14.40
CA ARG A 221 12.29 -18.02 15.26
C ARG A 221 11.09 -17.22 14.72
N GLY A 222 11.03 -17.02 13.40
CA GLY A 222 9.89 -16.38 12.74
C GLY A 222 8.59 -17.20 12.88
N ASP A 223 8.68 -18.53 12.84
CA ASP A 223 7.51 -19.40 13.05
C ASP A 223 7.00 -19.34 14.49
N GLN A 224 7.90 -19.39 15.46
CA GLN A 224 7.55 -19.27 16.88
C GLN A 224 6.87 -17.92 17.19
N TRP A 225 7.43 -16.82 16.67
CA TRP A 225 6.82 -15.50 16.80
C TRP A 225 5.44 -15.46 16.14
N TRP A 226 5.30 -16.05 14.94
CA TRP A 226 4.01 -16.15 14.26
C TRP A 226 2.97 -16.93 15.06
N GLN A 227 3.36 -18.01 15.76
CA GLN A 227 2.44 -18.79 16.59
C GLN A 227 1.85 -17.95 17.73
N GLN A 228 2.67 -17.10 18.36
CA GLN A 228 2.22 -16.15 19.40
C GLN A 228 1.23 -15.13 18.80
N MET A 229 1.60 -14.51 17.68
CA MET A 229 0.73 -13.56 16.97
C MET A 229 -0.59 -14.22 16.53
N PHE A 230 -0.53 -15.44 16.01
CA PHE A 230 -1.72 -16.16 15.56
C PHE A 230 -2.63 -16.56 16.72
N SER A 231 -2.07 -16.88 17.88
CA SER A 231 -2.85 -17.08 19.10
C SER A 231 -3.62 -15.82 19.49
N ALA A 232 -2.94 -14.67 19.53
CA ALA A 232 -3.56 -13.37 19.79
C ALA A 232 -4.63 -13.02 18.73
N TYR A 233 -4.34 -13.27 17.46
CA TYR A 233 -5.27 -13.08 16.34
C TYR A 233 -6.57 -13.86 16.55
N ARG A 234 -6.49 -15.17 16.84
CA ARG A 234 -7.67 -16.01 17.07
C ARG A 234 -8.50 -15.51 18.24
N HIS A 235 -7.84 -15.15 19.35
CA HIS A 235 -8.51 -14.62 20.54
C HIS A 235 -9.28 -13.33 20.23
N GLN A 236 -8.71 -12.44 19.42
CA GLN A 236 -9.35 -11.17 19.06
C GLN A 236 -10.49 -11.35 18.06
N THR A 237 -10.46 -12.36 17.20
CA THR A 237 -11.55 -12.65 16.24
C THR A 237 -12.76 -13.36 16.86
N GLN A 238 -12.62 -13.89 18.07
CA GLN A 238 -13.70 -14.61 18.78
C GLN A 238 -14.48 -13.72 19.76
N ARG A 239 -14.03 -12.48 19.96
CA ARG A 239 -14.72 -11.45 20.74
C ARG A 239 -15.66 -10.66 19.83
#